data_AF-A0A6L3X873-F1
#
_entry.id   AF-A0A6L3X873-F1
#
_cell.length_a   1.000
_cell.length_b   1.000
_cell.length_c   1.000
_cell.angle_alpha   90.00
_cell.angle_beta   90.00
_cell.angle_gamma   90.00
#
_symmetry.space_group_name_H-M   'P 1'
#
loop_
_entity.id
_entity.type
_entity.pdbx_description
1 polymer ?
#
loop_
_entity_poly.entity_id
_entity_poly.type
_entity_poly.pdbx_seq_one_letter_code
_entity_poly.pdbx_strand_id
1 'polypeptide(L)'
;SFGRTLTPQLSQASFENHLAVELLKKDAARWVLEDEGRMIGSNHLPECLRDRMAEAPVVVVEDPFEIRLERLREEYFVHMWADFSAAYGEEAGWKAYSEYLHHGLY
;
A
#
# COMPACT_ATOMS: atom_id res chain seq x y z
N SER A 1 -8.49 9.54 3.83
CA SER A 1 -7.63 9.03 2.75
C SER A 1 -7.72 7.52 2.71
N PHE A 2 -7.92 6.96 1.52
CA PHE A 2 -7.89 5.51 1.28
C PHE A 2 -6.48 4.93 1.44
N GLY A 3 -6.38 3.64 1.76
CA GLY A 3 -5.12 2.90 1.79
C GLY A 3 -4.47 2.73 3.17
N ARG A 4 -5.11 3.23 4.23
CA ARG A 4 -4.69 2.94 5.61
C ARG A 4 -5.25 1.58 6.03
N THR A 5 -4.37 0.66 6.40
CA THR A 5 -4.75 -0.65 6.95
C THR A 5 -4.88 -0.59 8.48
N LEU A 6 -5.43 -1.65 9.09
CA LEU A 6 -5.52 -1.78 10.55
C LEU A 6 -4.14 -1.81 11.21
N THR A 7 -3.15 -2.35 10.51
CA THR A 7 -1.77 -2.38 10.96
C THR A 7 -1.15 -1.00 10.75
N PRO A 8 -0.62 -0.35 11.80
CA PRO A 8 0.05 0.92 11.64
C PRO A 8 1.28 0.75 10.73
N GLN A 9 1.55 1.75 9.90
CA GLN A 9 2.79 1.78 9.14
C GLN A 9 3.99 1.83 10.11
N LEU A 10 5.08 1.20 9.69
CA LEU A 10 6.35 1.27 10.40
C LEU A 10 6.83 2.73 10.47
N SER A 11 7.60 3.05 11.51
CA SER A 11 8.37 4.31 11.52
C SER A 11 9.31 4.39 10.31
N GLN A 12 9.67 5.61 9.89
CA GLN A 12 10.57 5.82 8.75
C GLN A 12 11.86 4.98 8.86
N ALA A 13 12.55 5.02 10.00
CA ALA A 13 13.78 4.27 10.20
C ALA A 13 13.55 2.75 10.15
N SER A 14 12.44 2.26 10.70
CA SER A 14 12.09 0.84 10.64
C SER A 14 11.75 0.40 9.21
N PHE A 15 11.04 1.22 8.46
CA PHE A 15 10.73 0.99 7.04
C PHE A 15 12.01 0.90 6.20
N GLU A 16 12.90 1.88 6.32
CA GLU A 16 14.17 1.91 5.57
C GLU A 16 15.06 0.69 5.90
N ASN A 17 15.15 0.32 7.18
CA ASN A 17 15.91 -0.85 7.59
C ASN A 17 15.32 -2.16 7.02
N HIS A 18 14.00 -2.33 7.06
CA HIS A 18 13.35 -3.51 6.47
C HIS A 18 13.58 -3.55 4.96
N LEU A 19 13.40 -2.42 4.27
CA LEU A 19 13.63 -2.32 2.83
C LEU A 19 15.08 -2.71 2.48
N ALA A 20 16.06 -2.16 3.18
CA ALA A 20 17.47 -2.47 2.96
C ALA A 20 17.76 -3.97 3.17
N VAL A 21 17.24 -4.57 4.24
CA VAL A 21 17.40 -6.00 4.52
C VAL A 21 16.78 -6.87 3.42
N GLU A 22 15.57 -6.54 2.97
CA GLU A 22 14.89 -7.31 1.91
C GLU A 22 15.58 -7.17 0.55
N LEU A 23 16.10 -5.97 0.23
CA LEU A 23 16.92 -5.77 -0.98
C LEU A 23 18.22 -6.59 -0.94
N LEU A 24 18.87 -6.69 0.22
CA LEU A 24 20.11 -7.48 0.38
C LEU A 24 19.89 -8.98 0.29
N LYS A 25 18.75 -9.49 0.77
CA LYS A 25 18.43 -10.92 0.75
C LYS A 25 18.09 -11.44 -0.65
N LYS A 26 17.67 -10.56 -1.56
CA LYS A 26 17.13 -10.97 -2.84
C LYS A 26 18.22 -10.90 -3.91
N ASP A 27 18.60 -12.07 -4.42
CA ASP A 27 19.42 -12.16 -5.62
C ASP A 27 18.54 -11.94 -6.86
N ALA A 28 18.51 -10.70 -7.35
CA ALA A 28 17.71 -10.31 -8.50
C ALA A 28 18.57 -9.61 -9.55
N ALA A 29 18.57 -10.16 -10.77
CA ALA A 29 19.24 -9.55 -11.92
C ALA A 29 18.57 -8.24 -12.38
N ARG A 30 17.30 -8.02 -11.99
CA ARG A 30 16.53 -6.80 -12.31
C ARG A 30 15.50 -6.52 -11.23
N TRP A 31 15.34 -5.24 -10.92
CA TRP A 31 14.29 -4.72 -10.07
C TRP A 31 13.24 -4.02 -10.90
N VAL A 32 11.98 -4.23 -10.56
CA VAL A 32 10.83 -3.48 -11.07
C VAL A 32 10.17 -2.87 -9.84
N LEU A 33 9.99 -1.55 -9.87
CA LEU A 33 9.39 -0.78 -8.80
C LEU A 33 8.20 -0.05 -9.39
N GLU A 34 7.11 0.02 -8.62
CA GLU A 34 5.98 0.87 -8.95
C GLU A 34 6.42 2.34 -8.83
N ASP A 35 6.04 3.16 -9.81
CA ASP A 35 6.34 4.59 -9.82
C ASP A 35 5.39 5.32 -8.85
N GLU A 36 5.63 5.09 -7.56
CA GLU A 36 4.90 5.75 -6.49
C GLU A 36 5.44 7.18 -6.30
N GLY A 37 4.58 8.09 -5.85
CA GLY A 37 5.02 9.43 -5.47
C GLY A 37 6.07 9.41 -4.36
N ARG A 38 6.55 10.60 -3.97
CA ARG A 38 7.57 10.75 -2.91
C ARG A 38 7.20 10.05 -1.59
N MET A 39 5.91 9.87 -1.31
CA MET A 39 5.39 9.27 -0.09
C MET A 39 4.66 7.96 -0.37
N ILE A 40 4.92 6.95 0.46
CA ILE A 40 4.15 5.71 0.57
C ILE A 40 3.36 5.80 1.87
N GLY A 41 2.16 6.38 1.81
CA GLY A 41 1.41 6.78 3.00
C GLY A 41 2.17 7.83 3.83
N SER A 42 2.60 7.49 5.05
CA SER A 42 3.38 8.39 5.91
C SER A 42 4.90 8.25 5.76
N ASN A 43 5.37 7.18 5.11
CA ASN A 43 6.79 6.96 4.88
C ASN A 43 7.25 7.57 3.56
N HIS A 44 8.54 7.84 3.41
CA HIS A 44 9.14 8.24 2.15
C HIS A 44 10.17 7.22 1.67
N LEU A 45 10.36 7.13 0.36
CA LEU A 45 11.44 6.32 -0.21
C LEU A 45 12.81 6.88 0.20
N PRO A 46 13.84 6.01 0.39
CA PRO A 46 15.22 6.48 0.51
C PRO A 46 15.62 7.32 -0.70
N GLU A 47 16.30 8.43 -0.46
CA GLU A 47 16.67 9.39 -1.50
C GLU A 47 17.46 8.76 -2.65
N CYS A 48 18.47 7.95 -2.33
CA CYS A 48 19.27 7.26 -3.34
C CYS A 48 18.45 6.32 -4.25
N LEU A 49 17.40 5.69 -3.72
CA LEU A 49 16.53 4.82 -4.49
C LEU A 49 15.63 5.64 -5.41
N ARG A 50 15.01 6.70 -4.87
CA ARG A 50 14.15 7.62 -5.62
C ARG A 50 14.89 8.27 -6.78
N ASP A 51 16.10 8.78 -6.54
CA ASP A 51 16.89 9.44 -7.58
C ASP A 51 17.24 8.44 -8.70
N ARG A 52 17.51 7.17 -8.34
CA ARG A 52 17.74 6.12 -9.32
C ARG A 52 16.47 5.72 -10.10
N MET A 53 15.31 5.71 -9.45
CA MET A 53 14.03 5.47 -10.10
C MET A 53 13.70 6.54 -11.15
N ALA A 54 14.01 7.81 -10.87
CA ALA A 54 13.76 8.92 -11.79
C ALA A 54 14.54 8.81 -13.12
N GLU A 55 15.67 8.10 -13.12
CA GLU A 55 16.48 7.82 -14.30
C GLU A 55 16.19 6.46 -14.96
N ALA A 56 15.37 5.63 -14.32
CA ALA A 56 15.15 4.26 -14.78
C ALA A 56 14.17 4.22 -15.98
N PRO A 57 14.29 3.21 -16.87
CA PRO A 57 13.30 3.01 -17.92
C PRO A 57 11.91 2.76 -17.32
N VAL A 58 10.91 3.48 -17.82
CA VAL A 58 9.52 3.33 -17.40
C VAL A 58 8.81 2.32 -18.30
N VAL A 59 8.05 1.42 -17.68
CA VAL A 59 7.15 0.49 -18.36
C VAL A 59 5.72 0.83 -17.94
N VAL A 60 4.85 1.07 -18.92
CA VAL A 60 3.43 1.30 -18.67
C VAL A 60 2.70 -0.04 -18.67
N VAL A 61 1.98 -0.32 -17.60
CA VAL A 61 1.09 -1.49 -17.49
C VAL A 61 -0.33 -1.03 -17.74
N GLU A 62 -0.94 -1.53 -18.82
CA GLU A 62 -2.36 -1.30 -19.11
C GLU A 62 -3.18 -2.44 -18.51
N ASP A 63 -4.19 -2.10 -17.72
CA ASP A 63 -5.10 -3.07 -17.11
C ASP A 63 -6.55 -2.68 -17.49
N PRO A 64 -7.40 -3.63 -17.93
CA PRO A 64 -8.78 -3.32 -18.27
C PRO A 64 -9.51 -2.70 -17.08
N PHE A 65 -10.39 -1.74 -17.37
CA PHE A 65 -11.15 -1.03 -16.35
C PHE A 65 -11.94 -1.98 -15.42
N GLU A 66 -12.56 -3.01 -15.98
CA GLU A 66 -13.33 -4.00 -15.21
C GLU A 66 -12.45 -4.78 -14.20
N ILE A 67 -11.21 -5.10 -14.58
CA ILE A 67 -10.27 -5.77 -13.68
C ILE A 67 -9.87 -4.84 -12.53
N ARG A 68 -9.62 -3.57 -12.83
CA ARG A 68 -9.35 -2.55 -11.81
C ARG A 68 -10.54 -2.40 -10.86
N LEU A 69 -11.77 -2.36 -11.37
CA LEU A 69 -12.97 -2.23 -10.55
C LEU A 69 -13.12 -3.42 -9.60
N GLU A 70 -12.90 -4.64 -10.10
CA GLU A 70 -13.00 -5.85 -9.29
C GLU A 70 -11.94 -5.88 -8.18
N ARG A 71 -10.68 -5.54 -8.47
CA ARG A 71 -9.62 -5.44 -7.44
C ARG A 71 -9.97 -4.41 -6.37
N LEU A 72 -10.46 -3.23 -6.77
CA LEU A 72 -10.89 -2.20 -5.82
C LEU A 72 -12.05 -2.69 -4.93
N ARG A 73 -12.99 -3.46 -5.50
CA ARG A 73 -14.08 -4.09 -4.75
C ARG A 73 -13.54 -5.07 -3.70
N GLU A 74 -12.63 -5.95 -4.12
CA GLU A 74 -12.02 -6.95 -3.23
C GLU A 74 -11.22 -6.29 -2.10
N GLU A 75 -10.31 -5.37 -2.42
CA GLU A 75 -9.42 -4.73 -1.44
C GLU A 75 -10.16 -3.86 -0.43
N TYR A 76 -11.03 -2.96 -0.90
CA TYR A 76 -11.62 -1.93 -0.05
C TYR A 76 -12.93 -2.35 0.61
N PHE A 77 -13.60 -3.38 0.10
CA PHE A 77 -14.87 -3.83 0.67
C PHE A 77 -14.78 -5.24 1.25
N VAL A 78 -14.32 -6.22 0.47
CA VAL A 78 -14.33 -7.62 0.93
C VAL A 78 -13.28 -7.84 2.02
N HIS A 79 -12.01 -7.55 1.72
CA HIS A 79 -10.91 -7.75 2.68
C HIS A 79 -11.02 -6.80 3.86
N MET A 80 -11.28 -5.51 3.62
CA MET A 80 -11.38 -4.53 4.69
C MET A 80 -12.52 -4.88 5.67
N TRP A 81 -13.70 -5.28 5.17
CA TRP A 81 -14.78 -5.76 6.05
C TRP A 81 -14.34 -6.96 6.88
N ALA A 82 -13.70 -7.95 6.26
CA ALA A 82 -13.21 -9.14 6.97
C ALA A 82 -12.20 -8.78 8.05
N ASP A 83 -11.26 -7.88 7.76
CA ASP A 83 -10.23 -7.43 8.69
C ASP A 83 -10.83 -6.68 9.89
N PHE A 84 -11.73 -5.71 9.66
CA PHE A 84 -12.39 -4.98 10.74
C PHE A 84 -13.29 -5.88 11.59
N SER A 85 -14.00 -6.81 10.96
CA SER A 85 -14.83 -7.80 11.67
C SER A 85 -13.98 -8.72 12.55
N ALA A 86 -12.85 -9.21 12.02
CA ALA A 86 -11.94 -10.07 12.75
C ALA A 86 -11.28 -9.35 13.92
N ALA A 87 -10.93 -8.07 13.76
CA ALA A 87 -10.24 -7.28 14.78
C ALA A 87 -11.16 -6.82 15.92
N TYR A 88 -12.42 -6.47 15.63
CA TYR A 88 -13.30 -5.79 16.58
C TYR A 88 -14.63 -6.51 16.85
N GLY A 89 -14.93 -7.61 16.16
CA GLY A 89 -16.25 -8.24 16.15
C GLY A 89 -17.23 -7.52 15.22
N GLU A 90 -18.41 -8.09 15.01
CA GLU A 90 -19.34 -7.67 13.96
C GLU A 90 -19.85 -6.22 14.14
N GLU A 91 -20.41 -5.89 15.32
CA GLU A 91 -21.04 -4.58 15.55
C GLU A 91 -20.01 -3.44 15.62
N ALA A 92 -18.94 -3.61 16.39
CA ALA A 92 -17.88 -2.60 16.50
C ALA A 92 -17.02 -2.52 15.24
N GLY A 93 -16.79 -3.65 14.56
CA GLY A 93 -16.09 -3.72 13.27
C GLY A 93 -16.86 -2.99 12.18
N TRP A 94 -18.19 -3.13 12.12
CA TRP A 94 -19.01 -2.39 11.17
C TRP A 94 -18.89 -0.88 11.36
N LYS A 95 -18.96 -0.41 12.60
CA LYS A 95 -18.79 1.01 12.91
C LYS A 95 -17.42 1.53 12.47
N ALA A 96 -16.34 0.83 12.83
CA ALA A 96 -14.97 1.23 12.50
C ALA A 96 -14.70 1.19 10.98
N TYR A 97 -15.24 0.20 10.27
CA TYR A 97 -15.17 0.11 8.82
C TYR A 97 -15.96 1.24 8.13
N SER A 98 -17.16 1.55 8.62
CA SER A 98 -17.95 2.69 8.13
C SER A 98 -17.22 4.02 8.31
N GLU A 99 -16.61 4.23 9.48
CA GLU A 99 -15.77 5.41 9.73
C GLU A 99 -14.55 5.46 8.80
N TYR A 100 -13.90 4.32 8.52
CA TYR A 100 -12.81 4.23 7.55
C TYR A 100 -13.25 4.67 6.14
N LEU A 101 -14.37 4.13 5.64
CA LEU A 101 -14.90 4.50 4.33
C LEU A 101 -15.28 5.98 4.25
N HIS A 102 -15.92 6.52 5.29
CA HIS A 102 -16.27 7.95 5.35
C HIS A 102 -15.03 8.85 5.26
N HIS A 103 -13.95 8.53 5.97
CA HIS A 103 -12.70 9.26 5.84
C HIS A 103 -12.00 9.05 4.50
N GLY A 104 -12.26 7.95 3.80
CA GLY A 104 -11.70 7.67 2.47
C GLY A 104 -12.35 8.48 1.36
N LEU A 105 -13.67 8.62 1.42
CA LEU A 105 -14.52 9.19 0.36
C LEU A 105 -14.67 10.72 0.42
N TYR A 106 -14.40 11.34 1.58
CA TYR A 106 -14.52 12.78 1.84
C TYR A 106 -13.21 13.35 2.38
#